data_AF-A0A7M1KN72-F1
#
_entry.id   AF-A0A7M1KN72-F1
#
_cell.length_a   1.000
_cell.length_b   1.000
_cell.length_c   1.000
_cell.angle_alpha   90.00
_cell.angle_beta   90.00
_cell.angle_gamma   90.00
#
_symmetry.space_group_name_H-M   'P 1'
#
loop_
_entity.id
_entity.type
_entity.pdbx_description
1 polymer ?
#
loop_
_entity_poly.entity_id
_entity_poly.type
_entity_poly.pdbx_seq_one_letter_code
_entity_poly.pdbx_strand_id
1 'polypeptide(L)'
;MSLSISPSVNSHLPVSPLSQQAAPTTAIWREPIDQLQPRELAQALQTYFDAMIDPRFGETITKESLQRVADGRPLNGVPPTQTQIEIAQEVLKRKDLFQQLDFTSGKDGKISRDDLATETGDFQYLSDRALITLVGKNFNEYGGGDTYVNFTELREAAGEQPSAKKFSPQARGVAQELLKRIELLDRLDIGVGFLGFAGKQDQRFDLRNVEYTRMHSSPQSRYPD
;
A
#
# COMPACT_ATOMS: atom_id res chain seq x y z
N MET A 1 -10.99 -37.10 62.77
CA MET A 1 -10.69 -37.32 61.34
C MET A 1 -11.23 -36.11 60.60
N SER A 2 -10.36 -35.17 60.28
CA SER A 2 -10.73 -33.83 59.80
C SER A 2 -10.06 -33.64 58.44
N LEU A 3 -10.85 -33.70 57.36
CA LEU A 3 -10.38 -33.45 56.00
C LEU A 3 -10.39 -31.94 55.76
N SER A 4 -9.21 -31.31 55.80
CA SER A 4 -9.01 -29.92 55.40
C SER A 4 -8.61 -29.89 53.93
N ILE A 5 -9.44 -29.26 53.11
CA ILE A 5 -9.19 -29.03 51.67
C ILE A 5 -8.37 -27.75 51.57
N SER A 6 -7.16 -27.84 51.01
CA SER A 6 -6.29 -26.68 50.74
C SER A 6 -6.90 -25.77 49.66
N PRO A 7 -6.92 -24.45 49.83
CA PRO A 7 -7.25 -23.53 48.73
C PRO A 7 -6.04 -23.34 47.80
N SER A 8 -6.27 -23.55 46.52
CA SER A 8 -5.34 -23.28 45.42
C SER A 8 -4.91 -21.81 45.42
N VAL A 9 -3.60 -21.58 45.47
CA VAL A 9 -2.99 -20.25 45.30
C VAL A 9 -3.05 -19.88 43.83
N ASN A 10 -3.88 -18.89 43.49
CA ASN A 10 -3.80 -18.17 42.21
C ASN A 10 -2.53 -17.32 42.22
N SER A 11 -1.47 -17.82 41.59
CA SER A 11 -0.28 -17.04 41.26
C SER A 11 -0.60 -16.08 40.12
N HIS A 12 -0.96 -14.84 40.46
CA HIS A 12 -0.97 -13.74 39.49
C HIS A 12 0.48 -13.44 39.08
N LEU A 13 0.87 -13.88 37.88
CA LEU A 13 2.06 -13.39 37.21
C LEU A 13 1.88 -11.89 36.89
N PRO A 14 2.89 -11.04 37.11
CA PRO A 14 2.82 -9.65 36.66
C PRO A 14 2.79 -9.63 35.12
N VAL A 15 1.81 -8.90 34.58
CA VAL A 15 1.71 -8.59 33.16
C VAL A 15 2.95 -7.76 32.80
N SER A 16 3.84 -8.34 32.00
CA SER A 16 4.95 -7.61 31.38
C SER A 16 4.38 -6.44 30.57
N PRO A 17 4.91 -5.21 30.70
CA PRO A 17 4.55 -4.15 29.77
C PRO A 17 4.93 -4.60 28.36
N LEU A 18 3.99 -4.46 27.42
CA LEU A 18 4.19 -4.64 25.99
C LEU A 18 5.54 -4.03 25.59
N SER A 19 6.40 -4.87 25.01
CA SER A 19 7.64 -4.46 24.39
C SER A 19 7.38 -3.24 23.51
N GLN A 20 7.99 -2.12 23.87
CA GLN A 20 8.15 -0.99 22.98
C GLN A 20 8.91 -1.52 21.77
N GLN A 21 8.20 -1.78 20.66
CA GLN A 21 8.84 -1.85 19.36
C GLN A 21 9.50 -0.49 19.17
N ALA A 22 10.82 -0.49 19.27
CA ALA A 22 11.63 0.66 18.90
C ALA A 22 11.19 1.07 17.50
N ALA A 23 10.84 2.35 17.36
CA ALA A 23 10.52 2.94 16.07
C ALA A 23 11.57 2.51 15.04
N PRO A 24 11.17 2.14 13.81
CA PRO A 24 12.13 1.83 12.77
C PRO A 24 13.14 2.98 12.68
N THR A 25 14.41 2.62 12.56
CA THR A 25 15.58 3.50 12.49
C THR A 25 15.20 4.82 11.81
N THR A 26 15.30 5.91 12.57
CA THR A 26 14.93 7.26 12.12
C THR A 26 15.60 7.50 10.78
N ALA A 27 14.82 7.54 9.70
CA ALA A 27 15.32 8.02 8.42
C ALA A 27 15.77 9.46 8.68
N ILE A 28 17.08 9.67 8.78
CA ILE A 28 17.64 11.01 8.94
C ILE A 28 17.52 11.67 7.58
N TRP A 29 16.42 12.42 7.38
CA TRP A 29 16.28 13.33 6.26
C TRP A 29 17.41 14.35 6.37
N ARG A 30 18.37 14.26 5.45
CA ARG A 30 19.55 15.15 5.45
C ARG A 30 19.20 16.55 4.98
N GLU A 31 18.11 16.68 4.23
CA GLU A 31 17.58 17.94 3.75
C GLU A 31 16.40 18.40 4.62
N PRO A 32 16.19 19.72 4.77
CA PRO A 32 14.99 20.27 5.39
C PRO A 32 13.70 19.74 4.75
N ILE A 33 12.68 19.46 5.56
CA ILE A 33 11.40 18.87 5.09
C ILE A 33 10.73 19.73 4.01
N ASP A 34 10.86 21.05 4.08
CA ASP A 34 10.29 21.99 3.12
C ASP A 34 10.96 21.96 1.74
N GLN A 35 12.14 21.34 1.62
CA GLN A 35 12.89 21.18 0.37
C GLN A 35 12.71 19.81 -0.28
N LEU A 36 12.18 18.83 0.45
CA LEU A 36 11.93 17.49 -0.08
C LEU A 36 11.05 17.54 -1.32
N GLN A 37 11.41 16.75 -2.34
CA GLN A 37 10.59 16.54 -3.52
C GLN A 37 9.31 15.76 -3.16
N PRO A 38 8.24 15.83 -3.99
CA PRO A 38 6.99 15.11 -3.76
C PRO A 38 7.16 13.64 -3.33
N ARG A 39 7.99 12.89 -4.06
CA ARG A 39 8.28 11.48 -3.77
C ARG A 39 9.00 11.27 -2.44
N GLU A 40 9.94 12.14 -2.08
CA GLU A 40 10.67 12.06 -0.81
C GLU A 40 9.75 12.38 0.37
N LEU A 41 8.85 13.34 0.20
CA LEU A 41 7.82 13.65 1.19
C LEU A 41 6.80 12.50 1.32
N ALA A 42 6.45 11.81 0.22
CA ALA A 42 5.64 10.58 0.27
C ALA A 42 6.36 9.46 1.04
N GLN A 43 7.68 9.29 0.84
CA GLN A 43 8.49 8.33 1.56
C GLN A 43 8.62 8.67 3.06
N ALA A 44 8.75 9.94 3.39
CA ALA A 44 8.70 10.42 4.77
C ALA A 44 7.34 10.14 5.42
N LEU A 45 6.25 10.43 4.71
CA LEU A 45 4.90 10.13 5.17
C LEU A 45 4.68 8.62 5.36
N GLN A 46 5.22 7.79 4.46
CA GLN A 46 5.16 6.34 4.53
C GLN A 46 5.95 5.77 5.72
N THR A 47 7.12 6.36 6.00
CA THR A 47 7.96 5.98 7.16
C THR A 47 7.23 6.22 8.48
N TYR A 48 6.46 7.29 8.57
CA TYR A 48 5.71 7.67 9.77
C TYR A 48 4.22 7.37 9.68
N PHE A 49 3.80 6.47 8.78
CA PHE A 49 2.39 6.26 8.46
C PHE A 49 1.52 6.06 9.71
N ASP A 50 1.92 5.17 10.63
CA ASP A 50 1.13 4.85 11.82
C ASP A 50 1.03 6.00 12.83
N ALA A 51 1.96 6.96 12.78
CA ALA A 51 1.88 8.17 13.59
C ALA A 51 0.93 9.22 12.99
N MET A 52 0.52 9.04 11.73
CA MET A 52 -0.30 9.98 10.96
C MET A 52 -1.75 9.52 10.80
N ILE A 53 -2.06 8.27 11.20
CA ILE A 53 -3.42 7.74 11.19
C ILE A 53 -4.13 8.07 12.50
N ASP A 54 -5.40 8.44 12.39
CA ASP A 54 -6.29 8.57 13.53
C ASP A 54 -7.19 7.33 13.58
N PRO A 55 -7.10 6.48 14.61
CA PRO A 55 -7.88 5.25 14.69
C PRO A 55 -9.39 5.45 14.59
N ARG A 56 -9.90 6.67 14.87
CA ARG A 56 -11.32 7.02 14.73
C ARG A 56 -11.79 7.08 13.27
N PHE A 57 -10.85 7.20 12.33
CA PHE A 57 -11.12 7.33 10.89
C PHE A 57 -10.61 6.14 10.06
N GLY A 58 -10.10 5.08 10.73
CA GLY A 58 -9.60 3.85 10.11
C GLY A 58 -8.09 3.85 9.89
N GLU A 59 -7.63 3.03 8.95
CA GLU A 59 -6.21 2.75 8.69
C GLU A 59 -5.60 3.65 7.59
N THR A 60 -6.14 4.86 7.44
CA THR A 60 -5.74 5.79 6.38
C THR A 60 -5.45 7.17 6.96
N ILE A 61 -4.49 7.86 6.36
CA ILE A 61 -4.19 9.25 6.68
C ILE A 61 -5.29 10.12 6.06
N THR A 62 -5.85 11.02 6.86
CA THR A 62 -6.85 11.99 6.40
C THR A 62 -6.30 13.39 6.55
N LYS A 63 -6.92 14.36 5.87
CA LYS A 63 -6.59 15.77 6.10
C LYS A 63 -6.77 16.18 7.57
N GLU A 64 -7.75 15.61 8.27
CA GLU A 64 -7.98 15.89 9.69
C GLU A 64 -6.90 15.29 10.59
N SER A 65 -6.44 14.07 10.32
CA SER A 65 -5.35 13.47 11.09
C SER A 65 -4.04 14.23 10.88
N LEU A 66 -3.75 14.65 9.65
CA LEU A 66 -2.61 15.53 9.35
C LEU A 66 -2.71 16.87 10.08
N GLN A 67 -3.89 17.51 10.09
CA GLN A 67 -4.04 18.81 10.78
C GLN A 67 -3.78 18.67 12.27
N ARG A 68 -4.28 17.61 12.90
CA ARG A 68 -4.01 17.34 14.32
C ARG A 68 -2.53 17.14 14.59
N VAL A 69 -1.83 16.35 13.77
CA VAL A 69 -0.37 16.17 13.91
C VAL A 69 0.36 17.50 13.70
N ALA A 70 0.00 18.27 12.68
CA ALA A 70 0.58 19.59 12.40
C ALA A 70 0.39 20.59 13.56
N ASP A 71 -0.69 20.47 14.32
CA ASP A 71 -0.99 21.25 15.52
C ASP A 71 -0.30 20.69 16.80
N GLY A 72 0.51 19.63 16.68
CA GLY A 72 1.15 18.95 17.82
C GLY A 72 0.20 18.14 18.68
N ARG A 73 -1.00 17.82 18.19
CA ARG A 73 -2.04 17.10 18.96
C ARG A 73 -1.87 15.58 18.80
N PRO A 74 -1.90 14.81 19.90
CA PRO A 74 -1.79 13.36 19.84
C PRO A 74 -2.98 12.73 19.10
N LEU A 75 -2.72 11.71 18.27
CA LEU A 75 -3.74 10.89 17.61
C LEU A 75 -4.10 9.64 18.43
N ASN A 76 -3.14 9.09 19.15
CA ASN A 76 -3.24 7.82 19.89
C ASN A 76 -2.72 7.95 21.34
N GLY A 77 -2.75 9.15 21.91
CA GLY A 77 -2.24 9.45 23.26
C GLY A 77 -0.74 9.73 23.32
N VAL A 78 0.01 9.48 22.24
CA VAL A 78 1.42 9.87 22.12
C VAL A 78 1.53 11.18 21.34
N PRO A 79 2.20 12.21 21.88
CA PRO A 79 2.47 13.45 21.14
C PRO A 79 3.33 13.19 19.90
N PRO A 80 3.06 13.86 18.76
CA PRO A 80 3.89 13.71 17.58
C PRO A 80 5.29 14.31 17.80
N THR A 81 6.29 13.74 17.14
CA THR A 81 7.66 14.30 17.14
C THR A 81 7.73 15.55 16.26
N GLN A 82 8.79 16.35 16.44
CA GLN A 82 9.02 17.53 15.60
C GLN A 82 9.05 17.19 14.10
N THR A 83 9.73 16.10 13.73
CA THR A 83 9.77 15.62 12.35
C THR A 83 8.38 15.25 11.81
N GLN A 84 7.53 14.60 12.62
CA GLN A 84 6.16 14.28 12.22
C GLN A 84 5.31 15.53 12.01
N ILE A 85 5.45 16.52 12.90
CA ILE A 85 4.79 17.83 12.78
C ILE A 85 5.18 18.50 11.46
N GLU A 86 6.47 18.56 11.14
CA GLU A 86 7.00 19.20 9.92
C GLU A 86 6.51 18.50 8.64
N ILE A 87 6.51 17.16 8.63
CA ILE A 87 5.97 16.38 7.50
C ILE A 87 4.50 16.70 7.29
N ALA A 88 3.69 16.67 8.35
CA ALA A 88 2.26 16.93 8.25
C ALA A 88 1.98 18.37 7.76
N GLN A 89 2.73 19.34 8.26
CA GLN A 89 2.64 20.74 7.81
C GLN A 89 2.99 20.89 6.33
N GLU A 90 4.07 20.28 5.86
CA GLU A 90 4.48 20.42 4.46
C GLU A 90 3.50 19.72 3.51
N VAL A 91 2.96 18.54 3.87
CA VAL A 91 1.91 17.87 3.09
C VAL A 91 0.64 18.73 3.01
N LEU A 92 0.20 19.34 4.12
CA LEU A 92 -0.99 20.21 4.13
C LEU A 92 -0.79 21.51 3.35
N LYS A 93 0.42 22.06 3.38
CA LYS A 93 0.81 23.25 2.62
C LYS A 93 0.78 22.97 1.12
N ARG A 94 1.25 21.79 0.68
CA ARG A 94 1.21 21.33 -0.71
C ARG A 94 -0.12 20.65 -1.04
N LYS A 95 -1.21 21.42 -1.14
CA LYS A 95 -2.57 20.89 -1.40
C LYS A 95 -2.64 19.96 -2.62
N ASP A 96 -1.85 20.23 -3.66
CA ASP A 96 -1.80 19.41 -4.86
C ASP A 96 -1.16 18.04 -4.58
N LEU A 97 -0.18 17.96 -3.66
CA LEU A 97 0.46 16.71 -3.27
C LEU A 97 -0.53 15.76 -2.59
N PHE A 98 -1.35 16.25 -1.66
CA PHE A 98 -2.34 15.39 -1.00
C PHE A 98 -3.28 14.74 -2.03
N GLN A 99 -3.73 15.52 -3.02
CA GLN A 99 -4.59 15.02 -4.10
C GLN A 99 -3.85 14.09 -5.08
N GLN A 100 -2.54 14.27 -5.25
CA GLN A 100 -1.69 13.38 -6.05
C GLN A 100 -1.49 12.03 -5.35
N LEU A 101 -1.31 12.03 -4.03
CA LEU A 101 -1.12 10.81 -3.26
C LEU A 101 -2.40 9.98 -3.21
N ASP A 102 -3.57 10.59 -3.07
CA ASP A 102 -4.89 9.95 -3.04
C ASP A 102 -5.32 9.43 -4.45
N PHE A 103 -4.55 8.52 -5.05
CA PHE A 103 -4.69 8.13 -6.46
C PHE A 103 -5.16 6.68 -6.67
N THR A 104 -4.71 5.75 -5.84
CA THR A 104 -4.99 4.31 -5.98
C THR A 104 -6.25 3.91 -5.23
N SER A 105 -6.57 4.60 -4.13
CA SER A 105 -7.83 4.51 -3.37
C SER A 105 -9.05 5.07 -4.11
N GLY A 106 -8.85 5.89 -5.16
CA GLY A 106 -9.94 6.46 -5.95
C GLY A 106 -10.31 7.91 -5.62
N LYS A 107 -9.38 8.70 -5.06
CA LYS A 107 -9.60 10.12 -4.72
C LYS A 107 -10.67 10.31 -3.65
N ASP A 108 -10.64 9.46 -2.61
CA ASP A 108 -11.65 9.41 -1.57
C ASP A 108 -11.39 10.37 -0.39
N GLY A 109 -10.37 11.22 -0.52
CA GLY A 109 -9.89 12.15 0.49
C GLY A 109 -8.98 11.50 1.52
N LYS A 110 -8.48 10.29 1.26
CA LYS A 110 -7.66 9.51 2.20
C LYS A 110 -6.41 8.99 1.50
N ILE A 111 -5.30 8.96 2.24
CA ILE A 111 -4.04 8.39 1.79
C ILE A 111 -3.87 7.04 2.50
N SER A 112 -3.90 5.97 1.72
CA SER A 112 -3.64 4.60 2.16
C SER A 112 -2.15 4.24 2.05
N ARG A 113 -1.77 3.08 2.56
CA ARG A 113 -0.43 2.52 2.33
C ARG A 113 -0.19 2.21 0.85
N ASP A 114 -1.21 1.78 0.13
CA ASP A 114 -1.11 1.46 -1.30
C ASP A 114 -0.88 2.71 -2.15
N ASP A 115 -1.48 3.84 -1.75
CA ASP A 115 -1.26 5.15 -2.36
C ASP A 115 0.21 5.57 -2.26
N LEU A 116 0.78 5.46 -1.06
CA LEU A 116 2.18 5.79 -0.83
C LEU A 116 3.11 4.82 -1.55
N ALA A 117 2.84 3.51 -1.52
CA ALA A 117 3.62 2.51 -2.26
C ALA A 117 3.62 2.79 -3.77
N THR A 118 2.50 3.27 -4.31
CA THR A 118 2.40 3.65 -5.72
C THR A 118 3.33 4.82 -6.05
N GLU A 119 3.35 5.86 -5.20
CA GLU A 119 4.19 7.05 -5.39
C GLU A 119 5.67 6.75 -5.15
N THR A 120 6.00 5.95 -4.13
CA THR A 120 7.39 5.61 -3.81
C THR A 120 7.96 4.55 -4.74
N GLY A 121 7.12 3.83 -5.48
CA GLY A 121 7.51 2.73 -6.36
C GLY A 121 7.76 1.42 -5.61
N ASP A 122 7.27 1.31 -4.37
CA ASP A 122 7.39 0.12 -3.52
C ASP A 122 6.29 -0.90 -3.81
N PHE A 123 6.20 -1.32 -5.07
CA PHE A 123 5.10 -2.16 -5.56
C PHE A 123 4.99 -3.50 -4.78
N GLN A 124 6.08 -4.00 -4.20
CA GLN A 124 6.07 -5.19 -3.34
C GLN A 124 5.12 -5.10 -2.14
N TYR A 125 4.83 -3.89 -1.65
CA TYR A 125 3.96 -3.68 -0.50
C TYR A 125 2.50 -3.41 -0.87
N LEU A 126 2.17 -3.31 -2.16
CA LEU A 126 0.78 -3.11 -2.57
C LEU A 126 -0.10 -4.29 -2.15
N SER A 127 -1.35 -3.99 -1.78
CA SER A 127 -2.40 -4.99 -1.77
C SER A 127 -2.59 -5.61 -3.15
N ASP A 128 -3.15 -6.82 -3.21
CA ASP A 128 -3.46 -7.47 -4.49
C ASP A 128 -4.45 -6.62 -5.31
N ARG A 129 -5.44 -6.01 -4.64
CA ARG A 129 -6.41 -5.12 -5.28
C ARG A 129 -5.73 -3.89 -5.89
N ALA A 130 -4.81 -3.25 -5.17
CA ALA A 130 -4.09 -2.10 -5.67
C ALA A 130 -3.16 -2.47 -6.82
N LEU A 131 -2.45 -3.60 -6.72
CA LEU A 131 -1.59 -4.09 -7.81
C LEU A 131 -2.40 -4.32 -9.10
N ILE A 132 -3.54 -5.01 -9.02
CA ILE A 132 -4.41 -5.21 -10.20
C ILE A 132 -5.02 -3.90 -10.71
N THR A 133 -5.31 -2.94 -9.82
CA THR A 133 -5.73 -1.59 -10.24
C THR A 133 -4.65 -0.93 -11.11
N LEU A 134 -3.37 -1.04 -10.72
CA LEU A 134 -2.27 -0.52 -11.51
C LEU A 134 -2.02 -1.31 -12.80
N VAL A 135 -2.26 -2.63 -12.81
CA VAL A 135 -2.22 -3.44 -14.04
C VAL A 135 -3.23 -2.91 -15.06
N GLY A 136 -4.45 -2.60 -14.62
CA GLY A 136 -5.47 -1.98 -15.46
C GLY A 136 -5.06 -0.61 -16.00
N LYS A 137 -4.46 0.24 -15.15
CA LYS A 137 -3.97 1.57 -15.55
C LYS A 137 -2.85 1.48 -16.60
N ASN A 138 -1.99 0.46 -16.53
CA ASN A 138 -0.88 0.23 -17.47
C ASN A 138 -1.23 -0.74 -18.62
N PHE A 139 -2.47 -1.20 -18.72
CA PHE A 139 -2.90 -2.24 -19.66
C PHE A 139 -2.49 -1.93 -21.11
N ASN A 140 -2.77 -0.71 -21.58
CA ASN A 140 -2.45 -0.29 -22.93
C ASN A 140 -0.93 -0.22 -23.18
N GLU A 141 -0.15 0.09 -22.14
CA GLU A 141 1.31 0.14 -22.24
C GLU A 141 1.90 -1.26 -22.43
N TYR A 142 1.31 -2.28 -21.78
CA TYR A 142 1.70 -3.68 -21.95
C TYR A 142 1.27 -4.22 -23.33
N GLY A 143 -0.02 -4.15 -23.64
CA GLY A 143 -0.60 -4.73 -24.86
C GLY A 143 -0.35 -3.93 -26.14
N GLY A 144 0.14 -2.68 -26.03
CA GLY A 144 0.42 -1.85 -27.21
C GLY A 144 -0.82 -1.47 -28.04
N GLY A 145 -2.00 -1.42 -27.42
CA GLY A 145 -3.28 -1.13 -28.11
C GLY A 145 -4.16 -2.35 -28.39
N ASP A 146 -3.68 -3.56 -28.08
CA ASP A 146 -4.43 -4.79 -28.25
C ASP A 146 -5.55 -4.96 -27.21
N THR A 147 -6.51 -5.83 -27.50
CA THR A 147 -7.63 -6.13 -26.58
C THR A 147 -7.23 -7.03 -25.41
N TYR A 148 -6.04 -7.62 -25.45
CA TYR A 148 -5.49 -8.52 -24.44
C TYR A 148 -4.02 -8.17 -24.18
N VAL A 149 -3.57 -8.44 -22.96
CA VAL A 149 -2.14 -8.51 -22.62
C VAL A 149 -1.79 -9.98 -22.44
N ASN A 150 -0.70 -10.43 -23.05
CA ASN A 150 -0.19 -11.78 -22.84
C ASN A 150 1.02 -11.81 -21.90
N PHE A 151 1.34 -12.98 -21.35
CA PHE A 151 2.43 -13.11 -20.36
C PHE A 151 3.81 -12.80 -20.95
N THR A 152 4.03 -12.98 -22.26
CA THR A 152 5.29 -12.55 -22.92
C THR A 152 5.42 -11.04 -22.85
N GLU A 153 4.36 -10.28 -23.17
CA GLU A 153 4.37 -8.82 -23.07
C GLU A 153 4.54 -8.32 -21.63
N LEU A 154 3.98 -9.05 -20.66
CA LEU A 154 4.20 -8.74 -19.24
C LEU A 154 5.66 -8.95 -18.83
N ARG A 155 6.31 -10.03 -19.30
CA ARG A 155 7.74 -10.31 -19.08
C ARG A 155 8.64 -9.30 -19.78
N GLU A 156 8.28 -8.88 -20.99
CA GLU A 156 8.94 -7.76 -21.69
C GLU A 156 8.86 -6.47 -20.88
N ALA A 157 7.67 -6.13 -20.37
CA ALA A 157 7.46 -4.96 -19.52
C ALA A 157 8.29 -5.00 -18.24
N ALA A 158 8.37 -6.17 -17.60
CA ALA A 158 9.18 -6.42 -16.43
C ALA A 158 10.70 -6.37 -16.70
N GLY A 159 11.11 -6.43 -17.98
CA GLY A 159 12.51 -6.49 -18.39
C GLY A 159 13.12 -7.89 -18.29
N GLU A 160 12.30 -8.93 -18.13
CA GLU A 160 12.76 -10.33 -18.18
C GLU A 160 13.05 -10.79 -19.61
N GLN A 161 12.53 -10.06 -20.61
CA GLN A 161 12.74 -10.32 -22.03
C GLN A 161 13.05 -9.04 -22.80
N PRO A 162 13.86 -9.11 -23.88
CA PRO A 162 14.09 -7.96 -24.75
C PRO A 162 12.78 -7.50 -25.41
N SER A 163 12.57 -6.19 -25.50
CA SER A 163 11.44 -5.58 -26.21
C SER A 163 11.85 -4.28 -26.86
N ALA A 164 11.23 -3.96 -27.99
CA ALA A 164 11.33 -2.63 -28.61
C ALA A 164 10.36 -1.61 -27.97
N LYS A 165 9.36 -2.08 -27.21
CA LYS A 165 8.43 -1.23 -26.48
C LYS A 165 9.17 -0.50 -25.34
N LYS A 166 8.80 0.75 -25.10
CA LYS A 166 9.28 1.52 -23.96
C LYS A 166 8.24 1.47 -22.86
N PHE A 167 8.67 1.06 -21.68
CA PHE A 167 7.83 0.98 -20.51
C PHE A 167 8.19 2.07 -19.51
N SER A 168 7.18 2.71 -18.94
CA SER A 168 7.28 3.60 -17.82
C SER A 168 7.83 2.85 -16.59
N PRO A 169 8.50 3.56 -15.66
CA PRO A 169 8.98 2.95 -14.42
C PRO A 169 7.86 2.24 -13.63
N GLN A 170 6.65 2.82 -13.62
CA GLN A 170 5.49 2.24 -12.95
C GLN A 170 5.04 0.95 -13.63
N ALA A 171 4.85 0.95 -14.95
CA ALA A 171 4.45 -0.24 -15.69
C ALA A 171 5.45 -1.38 -15.49
N ARG A 172 6.75 -1.08 -15.55
CA ARG A 172 7.82 -2.06 -15.30
C ARG A 172 7.74 -2.65 -13.89
N GLY A 173 7.67 -1.80 -12.86
CA GLY A 173 7.65 -2.26 -11.47
C GLY A 173 6.38 -3.05 -11.13
N VAL A 174 5.22 -2.63 -11.65
CA VAL A 174 3.96 -3.37 -11.51
C VAL A 174 4.02 -4.73 -12.19
N ALA A 175 4.60 -4.82 -13.39
CA ALA A 175 4.78 -6.09 -14.10
C ALA A 175 5.72 -7.04 -13.34
N GLN A 176 6.86 -6.53 -12.85
CA GLN A 176 7.80 -7.29 -12.03
C GLN A 176 7.13 -7.85 -10.77
N GLU A 177 6.30 -7.06 -10.10
CA GLU A 177 5.63 -7.53 -8.89
C GLU A 177 4.51 -8.52 -9.20
N LEU A 178 3.71 -8.29 -10.24
CA LEU A 178 2.65 -9.21 -10.64
C LEU A 178 3.22 -10.60 -11.00
N LEU A 179 4.35 -10.66 -11.70
CA LEU A 179 5.03 -11.91 -12.05
C LEU A 179 5.55 -12.69 -10.84
N LYS A 180 5.79 -12.04 -9.69
CA LYS A 180 6.15 -12.72 -8.43
C LYS A 180 4.93 -13.29 -7.71
N ARG A 181 3.74 -12.72 -7.91
CA ARG A 181 2.49 -13.13 -7.24
C ARG A 181 1.73 -14.14 -8.09
N ILE A 182 2.30 -15.34 -8.23
CA ILE A 182 1.79 -16.40 -9.13
C ILE A 182 0.30 -16.67 -8.94
N GLU A 183 -0.19 -16.81 -7.70
CA GLU A 183 -1.61 -17.04 -7.44
C GLU A 183 -2.53 -15.87 -7.88
N LEU A 184 -2.03 -14.64 -7.83
CA LEU A 184 -2.77 -13.48 -8.32
C LEU A 184 -2.75 -13.42 -9.86
N LEU A 185 -1.60 -13.74 -10.46
CA LEU A 185 -1.44 -13.81 -11.91
C LEU A 185 -2.31 -14.93 -12.53
N ASP A 186 -2.38 -16.10 -11.90
CA ASP A 186 -3.25 -17.20 -12.33
C ASP A 186 -4.73 -16.82 -12.25
N ARG A 187 -5.14 -16.13 -11.19
CA ARG A 187 -6.50 -15.59 -11.08
C ARG A 187 -6.80 -14.56 -12.16
N LEU A 188 -5.84 -13.70 -12.49
CA LEU A 188 -5.98 -12.71 -13.55
C LEU A 188 -6.08 -13.35 -14.95
N ASP A 189 -5.31 -14.41 -15.20
CA ASP A 189 -5.38 -15.21 -16.43
C ASP A 189 -6.77 -15.85 -16.60
N ILE A 190 -7.22 -16.57 -15.56
CA ILE A 190 -8.53 -17.23 -15.57
C ILE A 190 -9.67 -16.20 -15.69
N GLY A 191 -9.64 -15.14 -14.88
CA GLY A 191 -10.61 -14.06 -14.90
C GLY A 191 -12.08 -14.53 -14.93
N VAL A 192 -12.87 -13.92 -15.83
CA VAL A 192 -14.29 -14.20 -15.99
C VAL A 192 -14.66 -14.31 -17.47
N GLY A 193 -15.40 -15.36 -17.81
CA GLY A 193 -15.93 -15.60 -19.15
C GLY A 193 -17.25 -14.87 -19.42
N PHE A 194 -17.72 -14.98 -20.66
CA PHE A 194 -18.90 -14.27 -21.19
C PHE A 194 -20.21 -14.49 -20.40
N LEU A 195 -20.37 -15.65 -19.76
CA LEU A 195 -21.56 -16.00 -18.98
C LEU A 195 -21.38 -15.81 -17.45
N GLY A 196 -20.29 -15.17 -17.02
CA GLY A 196 -19.98 -14.99 -15.59
C GLY A 196 -19.30 -16.20 -14.92
N PHE A 197 -19.02 -17.27 -15.66
CA PHE A 197 -18.20 -18.40 -15.19
C PHE A 197 -16.71 -18.07 -15.23
N ALA A 198 -15.88 -18.88 -14.58
CA ALA A 198 -14.42 -18.80 -14.73
C ALA A 198 -14.04 -18.87 -16.22
N GLY A 199 -13.10 -18.02 -16.64
CA GLY A 199 -12.55 -18.04 -17.99
C GLY A 199 -11.51 -19.15 -18.17
N LYS A 200 -10.66 -19.01 -19.18
CA LYS A 200 -9.60 -19.97 -19.49
C LYS A 200 -8.29 -19.50 -18.89
N GLN A 201 -7.48 -20.43 -18.41
CA GLN A 201 -6.07 -20.18 -18.14
C GLN A 201 -5.31 -20.32 -19.46
N ASP A 202 -5.06 -19.21 -20.16
CA ASP A 202 -4.42 -19.20 -21.48
C ASP A 202 -3.28 -18.19 -21.61
N GLN A 203 -2.75 -17.73 -20.46
CA GLN A 203 -1.67 -16.77 -20.29
C GLN A 203 -1.97 -15.40 -20.91
N ARG A 204 -3.24 -14.99 -20.87
CA ARG A 204 -3.71 -13.69 -21.39
C ARG A 204 -4.81 -13.14 -20.51
N PHE A 205 -4.91 -11.82 -20.45
CA PHE A 205 -5.99 -11.16 -19.73
C PHE A 205 -6.48 -9.92 -20.51
N ASP A 206 -7.78 -9.67 -20.47
CA ASP A 206 -8.38 -8.41 -20.92
C ASP A 206 -8.76 -7.51 -19.73
N LEU A 207 -9.31 -6.33 -20.01
CA LEU A 207 -9.79 -5.42 -18.97
C LEU A 207 -10.95 -5.99 -18.13
N ARG A 208 -11.71 -6.98 -18.64
CA ARG A 208 -12.76 -7.64 -17.85
C ARG A 208 -12.13 -8.58 -16.82
N ASN A 209 -11.08 -9.31 -17.20
CA ASN A 209 -10.28 -10.09 -16.27
C ASN A 209 -9.66 -9.20 -15.19
N VAL A 210 -9.09 -8.04 -15.57
CA VAL A 210 -8.54 -7.06 -14.61
C VAL A 210 -9.61 -6.61 -13.62
N GLU A 211 -10.77 -6.15 -14.11
CA GLU A 211 -11.83 -5.63 -13.26
C GLU A 211 -12.41 -6.71 -12.33
N TYR A 212 -12.65 -7.91 -12.87
CA TYR A 212 -13.11 -9.05 -12.09
C TYR A 212 -12.12 -9.41 -10.98
N THR A 213 -10.84 -9.59 -11.32
CA THR A 213 -9.81 -9.94 -10.35
C THR A 213 -9.63 -8.84 -9.31
N ARG A 214 -9.74 -7.56 -9.70
CA ARG A 214 -9.69 -6.42 -8.77
C ARG A 214 -10.78 -6.50 -7.70
N MET A 215 -12.02 -6.76 -8.11
CA MET A 215 -13.17 -6.86 -7.18
C MET A 215 -13.06 -8.03 -6.20
N HIS A 216 -12.31 -9.09 -6.57
CA HIS A 216 -12.14 -10.30 -5.77
C HIS A 216 -10.73 -10.45 -5.16
N SER A 217 -9.96 -9.36 -5.16
CA SER A 217 -8.62 -9.32 -4.57
C SER A 217 -8.62 -8.70 -3.18
N SER A 218 -7.71 -9.17 -2.33
CA SER A 218 -7.55 -8.63 -0.97
C SER A 218 -7.21 -7.14 -1.03
N PRO A 219 -7.92 -6.29 -0.26
CA PRO A 219 -7.54 -4.89 -0.08
C PRO A 219 -6.44 -4.69 0.97
N GLN A 220 -6.02 -5.76 1.67
CA GLN A 220 -5.00 -5.67 2.71
C GLN A 220 -3.64 -5.37 2.08
N SER A 221 -3.03 -4.27 2.52
CA SER A 221 -1.68 -3.90 2.12
C SER A 221 -0.67 -4.92 2.63
N ARG A 222 0.45 -5.07 1.92
CA ARG A 222 1.53 -6.01 2.28
C ARG A 222 2.68 -5.35 3.02
N TYR A 223 2.50 -4.13 3.53
CA TYR A 223 3.45 -3.56 4.48
C TYR A 223 3.61 -4.47 5.70
N PRO A 224 4.83 -4.66 6.19
CA PRO A 224 5.04 -5.36 7.45
C PRO A 224 4.44 -4.55 8.60
N ASP A 225 3.81 -5.27 9.54
CA ASP A 225 3.34 -4.75 10.83
C ASP A 225 4.51 -4.46 11.80
#